data_AF-A0A7V3A231-F1
#
_entry.id   AF-A0A7V3A231-F1
#
_cell.length_a   1.000
_cell.length_b   1.000
_cell.length_c   1.000
_cell.angle_alpha   90.00
_cell.angle_beta   90.00
_cell.angle_gamma   90.00
#
_symmetry.space_group_name_H-M   'P 1'
#
loop_
_entity.id
_entity.type
_entity.pdbx_description
1 polymer ?
#
loop_
_entity_poly.entity_id
_entity_poly.type
_entity_poly.pdbx_seq_one_letter_code
_entity_poly.pdbx_strand_id
1 'polypeptide(L)'
;MALLKEGRSVLGWEDYCNRCGLCCYVRHRGKRGEVIVEYSSPCEYLDEETHLCTVYESRFKECPECRKVTLFHALFSPYLPPTCGYVRRFRFWRNLSAFRCAPPS
;
A
#
# COMPACT_ATOMS: atom_id res chain seq x y z
N MET A 1 -18.80 -35.67 -16.36
CA MET A 1 -17.46 -35.56 -15.74
C MET A 1 -16.78 -34.28 -16.21
N ALA A 2 -16.14 -33.58 -15.28
CA ALA A 2 -15.26 -32.42 -15.44
C ALA A 2 -15.90 -31.08 -15.87
N LEU A 3 -16.24 -30.28 -14.85
CA LEU A 3 -16.40 -28.83 -14.89
C LEU A 3 -15.03 -28.17 -15.09
N LEU A 4 -14.83 -27.47 -16.19
CA LEU A 4 -13.76 -26.48 -16.34
C LEU A 4 -14.38 -25.09 -16.20
N LYS A 5 -14.54 -24.63 -14.94
CA LYS A 5 -14.61 -23.20 -14.65
C LYS A 5 -13.20 -22.78 -14.27
N GLU A 6 -12.41 -22.37 -15.25
CA GLU A 6 -11.14 -21.67 -15.01
C GLU A 6 -11.45 -20.33 -14.36
N GLY A 7 -11.55 -20.35 -13.04
CA GLY A 7 -11.80 -19.20 -12.18
C GLY A 7 -10.58 -18.29 -12.15
N ARG A 8 -10.45 -17.40 -13.14
CA ARG A 8 -9.72 -16.15 -12.93
C ARG A 8 -10.74 -15.13 -12.42
N SER A 9 -10.94 -15.08 -11.10
CA SER A 9 -11.58 -13.92 -10.49
C SER A 9 -10.76 -12.69 -10.90
N VAL A 10 -11.44 -11.68 -11.43
CA VAL A 10 -10.82 -10.37 -11.63
C VAL A 10 -10.47 -9.88 -10.22
N LEU A 11 -9.18 -9.83 -9.88
CA LEU A 11 -8.74 -9.35 -8.57
C LEU A 11 -9.33 -7.96 -8.33
N GLY A 12 -10.03 -7.82 -7.22
CA GLY A 12 -10.52 -6.55 -6.72
C GLY A 12 -9.36 -5.64 -6.34
N TRP A 13 -9.59 -4.34 -6.30
CA TRP A 13 -8.54 -3.38 -5.98
C TRP A 13 -7.86 -3.65 -4.62
N GLU A 14 -8.63 -4.11 -3.64
CA GLU A 14 -8.15 -4.42 -2.30
C GLU A 14 -7.30 -5.70 -2.24
N ASP A 15 -7.37 -6.58 -3.24
CA ASP A 15 -6.54 -7.79 -3.30
C ASP A 15 -5.06 -7.48 -3.55
N TYR A 16 -4.76 -6.27 -4.04
CA TYR A 16 -3.38 -5.79 -4.14
C TYR A 16 -2.80 -5.31 -2.82
N CYS A 17 -3.63 -5.10 -1.78
CA CYS A 17 -3.15 -4.78 -0.45
C CYS A 17 -2.64 -6.05 0.24
N ASN A 18 -1.39 -6.03 0.68
CA ASN A 18 -0.79 -7.14 1.42
C ASN A 18 -1.05 -7.10 2.94
N ARG A 19 -2.01 -6.27 3.39
CA ARG A 19 -2.42 -6.09 4.80
C ARG A 19 -1.26 -5.95 5.80
N CYS A 20 -0.20 -5.23 5.41
CA CYS A 20 1.04 -5.14 6.18
C CYS A 20 1.04 -4.10 7.33
N GLY A 21 -0.07 -3.43 7.60
CA GLY A 21 -0.16 -2.40 8.66
C GLY A 21 0.60 -1.09 8.39
N LEU A 22 1.55 -1.04 7.45
CA LEU A 22 2.38 0.16 7.20
C LEU A 22 1.59 1.42 6.83
N CYS A 23 0.37 1.28 6.30
CA CYS A 23 -0.49 2.43 6.01
C CYS A 23 -1.11 3.06 7.27
N CYS A 24 -1.18 2.30 8.38
CA CYS A 24 -1.75 2.69 9.66
C CYS A 24 -0.77 3.48 10.53
N TYR A 25 0.50 3.57 10.14
CA TYR A 25 1.47 4.43 10.81
C TYR A 25 1.61 5.77 10.09
N VAL A 26 2.03 6.77 10.86
CA VAL A 26 2.43 8.06 10.29
C VAL A 26 3.63 7.85 9.35
N ARG A 27 3.57 8.52 8.19
CA ARG A 27 4.59 8.43 7.15
C ARG A 27 5.07 9.82 6.76
N HIS A 28 6.39 9.97 6.77
CA HIS A 28 7.07 11.21 6.43
C HIS A 28 7.96 11.01 5.21
N ARG A 29 8.24 12.10 4.52
CA ARG A 29 9.23 12.11 3.45
C ARG A 29 10.57 12.56 4.03
N GLY A 30 11.58 11.70 3.94
CA GLY A 30 12.95 12.01 4.29
C GLY A 30 13.61 12.99 3.31
N LYS A 31 14.77 13.53 3.71
CA LYS A 31 15.50 14.55 2.95
C LYS A 31 15.97 14.06 1.58
N ARG A 32 16.13 12.75 1.37
CA ARG A 32 16.54 12.15 0.10
C ARG A 32 15.34 11.57 -0.67
N GLY A 33 14.13 11.89 -0.24
CA GLY A 33 12.89 11.41 -0.84
C GLY A 33 12.52 9.98 -0.46
N GLU A 34 13.20 9.37 0.52
CA GLU A 34 12.76 8.12 1.12
C GLU A 34 11.47 8.31 1.93
N VAL A 35 10.67 7.26 2.03
CA VAL A 35 9.53 7.23 2.95
C VAL A 35 10.01 6.68 4.28
N ILE A 36 9.76 7.43 5.35
CA ILE A 36 10.07 7.08 6.72
C ILE A 36 8.75 6.75 7.40
N VAL A 37 8.67 5.55 7.98
CA VAL A 37 7.50 5.10 8.75
C VAL A 37 7.82 5.32 10.22
N GLU A 38 6.96 6.06 10.92
CA GLU A 38 7.10 6.34 12.34
C GLU A 38 6.31 5.31 13.16
N TYR A 39 7.00 4.27 13.62
CA TYR A 39 6.39 3.14 14.32
C TYR A 39 5.88 3.48 15.73
N SER A 40 6.30 4.59 16.33
CA SER A 40 5.83 5.07 17.63
C SER A 40 4.44 5.71 17.59
N SER A 41 3.87 5.90 16.40
CA SER A 41 2.62 6.62 16.19
C SER A 41 1.64 5.78 15.34
N PRO A 42 1.13 4.65 15.87
CA PRO A 42 0.12 3.85 15.21
C PRO A 42 -1.25 4.54 15.20
N CYS A 43 -2.06 4.22 14.20
CA CYS A 43 -3.49 4.51 14.20
C CYS A 43 -4.21 3.75 15.31
N GLU A 44 -5.25 4.34 15.90
CA GLU A 44 -6.09 3.73 16.93
C GLU A 44 -6.70 2.37 16.56
N TYR A 45 -6.86 2.08 15.26
CA TYR A 45 -7.43 0.83 14.75
C TYR A 45 -6.39 -0.20 14.31
N LEU A 46 -5.12 0.03 14.59
CA LEU A 46 -4.06 -0.95 14.33
C LEU A 46 -3.92 -1.88 15.53
N ASP A 47 -4.04 -3.18 15.29
CA ASP A 47 -3.57 -4.19 16.22
C ASP A 47 -2.05 -4.32 16.04
N GLU A 48 -1.28 -3.89 17.05
CA GLU A 48 0.18 -3.88 16.99
C GLU A 48 0.80 -5.29 17.10
N GLU A 49 0.09 -6.26 17.67
CA GLU A 49 0.57 -7.65 17.76
C GLU A 49 0.43 -8.38 16.42
N THR A 50 -0.71 -8.18 15.74
CA THR A 50 -0.98 -8.85 14.44
C THR A 50 -0.60 -8.00 13.23
N HIS A 51 -0.34 -6.69 13.44
CA HIS A 51 -0.16 -5.67 12.41
C HIS A 51 -1.36 -5.51 11.45
N LEU A 52 -2.55 -5.93 11.87
CA LEU A 52 -3.77 -5.86 11.07
C LEU A 52 -4.64 -4.67 11.52
N CYS A 53 -5.29 -4.04 10.54
CA CYS A 53 -6.31 -3.04 10.83
C CYS A 53 -7.61 -3.74 11.20
N THR A 54 -8.13 -3.45 12.40
CA THR A 54 -9.35 -4.08 12.94
C THR A 54 -10.62 -3.66 12.19
N VAL A 55 -10.59 -2.50 11.53
CA VAL A 55 -11.70 -1.93 10.76
C VAL A 55 -11.40 -1.85 9.25
N TYR A 56 -10.54 -2.71 8.70
CA TYR A 56 -10.01 -2.56 7.33
C TYR A 56 -11.10 -2.35 6.27
N GLU A 57 -12.23 -3.05 6.34
CA GLU A 57 -13.31 -2.95 5.35
C GLU A 57 -14.07 -1.61 5.42
N SER A 58 -14.21 -1.05 6.61
CA SER A 58 -14.91 0.23 6.88
C SER A 58 -13.96 1.39 7.18
N ARG A 59 -12.64 1.22 7.01
CA ARG A 59 -11.59 2.15 7.47
C ARG A 59 -11.74 3.60 7.01
N PHE A 60 -12.34 3.84 5.84
CA PHE A 60 -12.58 5.19 5.32
C PHE A 60 -13.77 5.89 5.98
N LYS A 61 -14.62 5.14 6.67
CA LYS A 61 -15.72 5.65 7.48
C LYS A 61 -15.27 5.86 8.93
N GLU A 62 -14.55 4.89 9.49
CA GLU A 62 -14.12 4.92 10.90
C GLU A 62 -12.90 5.84 11.13
N CYS A 63 -12.01 5.99 10.13
CA CYS A 63 -10.81 6.81 10.24
C CYS A 63 -10.73 7.82 9.07
N PRO A 64 -11.06 9.10 9.31
CA PRO A 64 -11.01 10.16 8.28
C PRO A 64 -9.62 10.37 7.67
N GLU A 65 -8.56 10.09 8.43
CA GLU A 65 -7.18 10.18 7.98
C GLU A 65 -6.78 9.01 7.05
N CYS A 66 -7.58 7.95 6.99
CA CYS A 66 -7.31 6.83 6.10
C CYS A 66 -7.52 7.25 4.64
N ARG A 67 -6.44 7.21 3.85
CA ARG A 67 -6.49 7.62 2.43
C ARG A 67 -6.55 6.42 1.50
N LYS A 68 -7.48 6.48 0.54
CA LYS A 68 -7.60 5.48 -0.52
C LYS A 68 -6.36 5.52 -1.41
N VAL A 69 -5.70 4.36 -1.55
CA VAL A 69 -4.65 4.20 -2.55
C VAL A 69 -5.34 4.14 -3.91
N THR A 70 -5.08 5.11 -4.77
CA THR A 70 -5.55 5.11 -6.17
C THR A 70 -4.45 4.53 -7.06
N LEU A 71 -4.76 4.23 -8.32
CA LEU A 71 -3.75 3.85 -9.30
C LEU A 71 -2.65 4.91 -9.42
N PHE A 72 -3.02 6.19 -9.42
CA PHE A 72 -2.05 7.29 -9.43
C PHE A 72 -1.13 7.25 -8.21
N HIS A 73 -1.68 7.05 -7.00
CA HIS A 73 -0.86 6.88 -5.80
C HIS A 73 0.08 5.66 -5.89
N ALA A 74 -0.45 4.52 -6.35
CA ALA A 74 0.33 3.30 -6.52
C ALA A 74 1.52 3.50 -7.47
N LEU A 75 1.35 4.25 -8.55
CA LEU A 75 2.40 4.51 -9.55
C LEU A 75 3.41 5.60 -9.10
N PHE A 76 2.95 6.68 -8.45
CA PHE A 76 3.75 7.90 -8.30
C PHE A 76 3.91 8.42 -6.86
N SER A 77 3.08 8.02 -5.90
CA SER A 77 3.15 8.57 -4.54
C SER A 77 4.52 8.32 -3.87
N PRO A 78 5.21 9.35 -3.37
CA PRO A 78 6.46 9.17 -2.64
C PRO A 78 6.22 8.62 -1.21
N TYR A 79 4.98 8.65 -0.70
CA TYR A 79 4.62 8.24 0.66
C TYR A 79 4.26 6.74 0.78
N LEU A 80 4.43 5.97 -0.28
CA LEU A 80 4.22 4.51 -0.24
C LEU A 80 5.56 3.78 -0.18
N PRO A 81 5.76 2.90 0.81
CA PRO A 81 6.99 2.10 0.91
C PRO A 81 7.16 1.17 -0.29
N PRO A 82 8.39 0.87 -0.72
CA PRO A 82 8.65 -0.08 -1.81
C PRO A 82 8.02 -1.47 -1.57
N THR A 83 7.84 -1.84 -0.30
CA THR A 83 7.23 -3.10 0.13
C THR A 83 5.70 -3.10 0.10
N CYS A 84 5.05 -1.96 -0.14
CA CYS A 84 3.59 -1.87 -0.26
C CYS A 84 3.10 -2.75 -1.43
N GLY A 85 2.06 -3.57 -1.21
CA GLY A 85 1.53 -4.47 -2.24
C GLY A 85 1.15 -3.75 -3.55
N TYR A 86 0.51 -2.58 -3.46
CA TYR A 86 0.23 -1.72 -4.60
C TYR A 86 1.50 -1.28 -5.34
N VAL A 87 2.53 -0.86 -4.60
CA VAL A 87 3.81 -0.44 -5.20
C VAL A 87 4.49 -1.61 -5.90
N ARG A 88 4.55 -2.79 -5.27
CA ARG A 88 5.13 -3.99 -5.89
C ARG A 88 4.38 -4.40 -7.15
N ARG A 89 3.06 -4.27 -7.16
CA ARG A 89 2.23 -4.63 -8.32
C ARG A 89 2.42 -3.68 -9.50
N PHE A 90 2.51 -2.37 -9.23
CA PHE A 90 2.39 -1.34 -10.25
C PHE A 90 3.70 -0.61 -10.59
N ARG A 91 4.72 -0.62 -9.72
CA ARG A 91 6.05 -0.03 -10.00
C ARG A 91 7.10 -1.06 -10.38
N PHE A 92 6.79 -1.91 -11.36
CA PHE A 92 7.69 -2.98 -11.79
C PHE A 92 9.04 -2.45 -12.32
N TRP A 93 9.08 -1.22 -12.87
CA TRP A 93 10.31 -0.57 -13.31
C TRP A 93 11.30 -0.25 -12.18
N ARG A 94 10.84 -0.15 -10.92
CA ARG A 94 11.76 0.05 -9.78
C ARG A 94 12.59 -1.18 -9.45
N ASN A 95 12.17 -2.36 -9.90
CA ASN A 95 12.91 -3.62 -9.73
C ASN A 95 13.85 -3.90 -10.92
N LEU A 96 13.76 -3.12 -11.99
CA LEU A 96 14.73 -3.14 -13.08
C LEU A 96 15.85 -2.16 -12.72
N SER A 97 17.04 -2.68 -12.48
CA SER A 97 18.26 -1.95 -12.08
C SER A 97 18.69 -0.80 -13.03
N ALA A 98 17.95 -0.54 -14.11
CA ALA A 98 18.34 0.28 -15.24
C ALA A 98 17.59 1.62 -15.40
N PHE A 99 16.48 1.90 -14.71
CA PHE A 99 15.74 3.16 -14.91
C PHE A 99 15.42 3.87 -13.60
N ARG A 100 16.39 4.68 -13.13
CA ARG A 100 16.15 5.73 -12.12
C ARG A 100 15.49 6.94 -12.80
N CYS A 101 14.26 6.80 -13.24
CA CYS A 101 13.46 7.97 -13.57
C CYS A 101 13.04 8.62 -12.24
N ALA A 102 13.76 9.67 -11.85
CA ALA A 102 13.30 10.60 -10.84
C ALA A 102 11.98 11.24 -11.35
N PRO A 103 10.96 11.41 -10.50
CA PRO A 103 9.75 12.14 -10.90
C PRO A 103 10.11 13.60 -11.27
N PRO A 104 9.44 14.21 -12.26
CA PRO A 104 9.65 15.62 -12.57
C PRO A 104 9.27 16.48 -11.36
N SER A 105 10.11 17.50 -11.13
CA SER A 105 10.01 18.52 -10.09
C SER A 105 8.73 19.34 -10.17
#